data_AF-A0A7J6DIW2-F1
#
_entry.id   AF-A0A7J6DIW2-F1
#
_cell.length_a   1.000
_cell.length_b   1.000
_cell.length_c   1.000
_cell.angle_alpha   90.00
_cell.angle_beta   90.00
_cell.angle_gamma   90.00
#
_symmetry.space_group_name_H-M   'P 1'
#
loop_
_entity.id
_entity.type
_entity.pdbx_description
1 polymer ?
#
loop_
_entity_poly.entity_id
_entity_poly.type
_entity_poly.pdbx_seq_one_letter_code
_entity_poly.pdbx_strand_id
1 'polypeptide(L)'
;MNIKSQGEELTETWKEFVQNYEPTDPTVSLNAEDFSVYVVDLDHGMKDKNPIDNVYFYNKRKPNEASVINDYQLSSFLPEKFNEELVRVYYKRTDGDKEEEKKKAEEAEKCFQEFMLLNKHADRKKTIMENKLQE
;
A
#
# COMPACT_ATOMS: atom_id res chain seq x y z
N MET A 1 -12.64 -4.08 -22.49
CA MET A 1 -11.43 -3.54 -21.84
C MET A 1 -11.26 -4.30 -20.54
N ASN A 2 -10.13 -4.98 -20.35
CA ASN A 2 -9.83 -5.66 -19.09
C ASN A 2 -9.26 -4.59 -18.14
N ILE A 3 -9.94 -4.32 -17.03
CA ILE A 3 -9.46 -3.38 -16.02
C ILE A 3 -8.50 -4.18 -15.14
N LYS A 4 -7.22 -3.82 -15.16
CA LYS A 4 -6.21 -4.43 -14.28
C LYS A 4 -6.51 -4.03 -12.84
N SER A 5 -6.30 -4.95 -11.91
CA SER A 5 -6.34 -4.64 -10.48
C SER A 5 -5.21 -3.68 -10.11
N GLN A 6 -5.37 -2.90 -9.03
CA GLN A 6 -4.33 -1.97 -8.56
C GLN A 6 -2.98 -2.69 -8.29
N GLY A 7 -3.02 -3.93 -7.78
CA GLY A 7 -1.82 -4.73 -7.59
C GLY A 7 -1.12 -5.16 -8.88
N GLU A 8 -1.86 -5.42 -9.95
CA GLU A 8 -1.28 -5.72 -11.27
C GLU A 8 -0.61 -4.47 -11.88
N GLU A 9 -1.25 -3.32 -11.78
CA GLU A 9 -0.70 -2.03 -12.24
C GLU A 9 0.58 -1.67 -11.47
N LEU A 10 0.58 -1.85 -10.15
CA LEU A 10 1.76 -1.61 -9.32
C LEU A 10 2.91 -2.56 -9.66
N THR A 11 2.60 -3.82 -9.97
CA THR A 11 3.61 -4.80 -10.38
C THR A 11 4.26 -4.42 -11.70
N GLU A 12 3.48 -3.93 -12.66
CA GLU A 12 4.00 -3.47 -13.96
C GLU A 12 4.87 -2.22 -13.82
N THR A 13 4.37 -1.20 -13.11
CA THR A 13 5.12 0.04 -12.87
C THR A 13 6.41 -0.20 -12.09
N TRP A 14 6.40 -1.11 -11.11
CA TRP A 14 7.62 -1.54 -10.42
C TRP A 14 8.63 -2.18 -11.38
N LYS A 15 8.19 -3.10 -12.24
CA LYS A 15 9.09 -3.77 -13.21
C LYS A 15 9.69 -2.78 -14.20
N GLU A 16 8.88 -1.87 -14.73
CA GLU A 16 9.35 -0.79 -15.61
C GLU A 16 10.35 0.12 -14.91
N PHE A 17 10.12 0.44 -13.63
CA PHE A 17 11.05 1.24 -12.84
C PHE A 17 12.40 0.53 -12.68
N VAL A 18 12.40 -0.74 -12.29
CA VAL A 18 13.63 -1.54 -12.12
C VAL A 18 14.44 -1.61 -13.42
N GLN A 19 13.77 -1.74 -14.57
CA GLN A 19 14.45 -1.78 -15.88
C GLN A 19 15.18 -0.48 -16.23
N ASN A 20 14.70 0.66 -15.74
CA ASN A 20 15.28 1.98 -16.00
C ASN A 20 16.12 2.50 -14.83
N TYR A 21 16.23 1.74 -13.75
CA TYR A 21 16.97 2.12 -12.57
C TYR A 21 18.48 2.07 -12.84
N GLU A 22 19.19 3.14 -12.46
CA GLU A 22 20.65 3.19 -12.53
C GLU A 22 21.25 2.84 -11.16
N PRO A 23 21.93 1.68 -11.02
CA PRO A 23 22.54 1.27 -9.76
C PRO A 23 23.64 2.23 -9.31
N THR A 24 23.68 2.50 -8.01
CA THR A 24 24.73 3.25 -7.33
C THR A 24 26.09 2.57 -7.47
N ASP A 25 26.12 1.24 -7.38
CA ASP A 25 27.29 0.42 -7.67
C ASP A 25 27.15 -0.18 -9.09
N PRO A 26 27.94 0.27 -10.07
CA PRO A 26 27.85 -0.21 -11.45
C PRO A 26 28.28 -1.67 -11.62
N THR A 27 28.82 -2.33 -10.58
CA THR A 27 29.08 -3.78 -10.59
C THR A 27 27.83 -4.61 -10.28
N VAL A 28 26.77 -3.98 -9.80
CA VAL A 28 25.49 -4.61 -9.47
C VAL A 28 24.51 -4.40 -10.61
N SER A 29 23.84 -5.46 -11.03
CA SER A 29 22.73 -5.39 -11.98
C SER A 29 21.49 -6.02 -11.33
N LEU A 30 20.38 -5.30 -11.42
CA LEU A 30 19.07 -5.76 -10.96
C LEU A 30 18.22 -6.13 -12.16
N ASN A 31 17.57 -7.30 -12.11
CA ASN A 31 16.58 -7.69 -13.10
C ASN A 31 15.18 -7.65 -12.47
N ALA A 32 14.22 -7.02 -13.16
CA ALA A 32 12.82 -6.99 -12.82
C ALA A 32 12.20 -8.39 -12.56
N GLU A 33 12.66 -9.43 -13.26
CA GLU A 33 12.19 -10.82 -13.08
C GLU A 33 12.61 -11.46 -11.74
N ASP A 34 13.67 -10.94 -11.12
CA ASP A 34 14.15 -11.40 -9.82
C ASP A 34 13.27 -10.92 -8.66
N PHE A 35 12.33 -10.01 -8.94
CA PHE A 35 11.43 -9.47 -7.93
C PHE A 35 10.06 -10.15 -7.95
N SER A 36 9.44 -10.20 -6.79
CA SER A 36 8.03 -10.55 -6.62
C SER A 36 7.34 -9.50 -5.78
N VAL A 37 6.26 -8.95 -6.32
CA VAL A 37 5.44 -7.91 -5.67
C VAL A 37 4.19 -8.57 -5.11
N TYR A 38 3.88 -8.26 -3.87
CA TYR A 38 2.64 -8.68 -3.21
C TYR A 38 1.96 -7.44 -2.66
N VAL A 39 0.69 -7.25 -3.03
CA VAL A 39 -0.18 -6.23 -2.47
C VAL A 39 -1.17 -6.93 -1.56
N VAL A 40 -1.24 -6.47 -0.31
CA VAL A 40 -2.13 -7.02 0.71
C VAL A 40 -3.07 -5.92 1.16
N ASP A 41 -4.36 -6.13 0.95
CA ASP A 41 -5.40 -5.25 1.46
C ASP A 41 -5.59 -5.54 2.95
N LEU A 42 -5.41 -4.52 3.78
CA LEU A 42 -5.65 -4.57 5.21
C LEU A 42 -6.86 -3.71 5.50
N ASP A 43 -7.99 -4.34 5.83
CA ASP A 43 -9.22 -3.63 6.15
C ASP A 43 -9.92 -4.22 7.37
N HIS A 44 -10.97 -3.54 7.82
CA HIS A 44 -11.81 -3.99 8.92
C HIS A 44 -12.94 -4.96 8.49
N GLY A 45 -12.73 -5.73 7.42
CA GLY A 45 -13.68 -6.69 6.86
C GLY A 45 -14.72 -6.07 5.92
N MET A 46 -14.65 -4.76 5.68
CA MET A 46 -15.63 -4.00 4.89
C MET A 46 -14.97 -2.95 3.97
N LYS A 47 -13.74 -3.21 3.48
CA LYS A 47 -12.96 -2.24 2.68
C LYS A 47 -12.80 -0.93 3.45
N ASP A 48 -13.03 0.20 2.80
CA ASP A 48 -12.90 1.55 3.33
C ASP A 48 -13.99 1.94 4.34
N LYS A 49 -15.00 1.09 4.57
CA LYS A 49 -16.14 1.41 5.42
C LYS A 49 -15.90 1.06 6.89
N ASN A 50 -16.40 1.92 7.77
CA ASN A 50 -16.45 1.63 9.20
C ASN A 50 -17.44 0.48 9.47
N PRO A 51 -16.99 -0.67 10.02
CA PRO A 51 -17.90 -1.77 10.32
C PRO A 51 -18.92 -1.41 11.41
N ILE A 52 -18.62 -0.45 12.30
CA ILE A 52 -19.51 -0.05 13.41
C ILE A 52 -20.81 0.57 12.90
N ASP A 53 -20.80 1.21 11.72
CA ASP A 53 -21.99 1.80 11.11
C ASP A 53 -23.07 0.74 10.79
N ASN A 54 -22.67 -0.53 10.69
CA ASN A 54 -23.54 -1.66 10.41
C ASN A 54 -23.89 -2.48 11.66
N VAL A 55 -23.60 -1.95 12.86
CA VAL A 55 -23.87 -2.60 14.15
C VAL A 55 -24.97 -1.87 14.90
N TYR A 56 -25.96 -2.64 15.39
CA TYR A 56 -26.98 -2.14 16.31
C TYR A 56 -26.64 -2.50 17.75
N PHE A 57 -26.83 -1.55 18.65
CA PHE A 57 -26.60 -1.67 20.08
C PHE A 57 -27.93 -1.56 20.84
N TYR A 58 -27.97 -2.05 22.08
CA TYR A 58 -29.09 -1.86 23.00
C TYR A 58 -28.62 -1.19 24.29
N ASN A 59 -29.54 -0.54 25.00
CA ASN A 59 -29.28 0.04 26.32
C ASN A 59 -29.75 -0.92 27.42
N LYS A 60 -29.00 -1.05 28.53
CA LYS A 60 -29.40 -1.85 29.70
C LYS A 60 -30.82 -1.53 30.21
N ARG A 61 -31.25 -0.27 30.15
CA ARG A 61 -32.59 0.17 30.58
C ARG A 61 -33.69 -0.17 29.57
N LYS A 62 -33.33 -0.38 28.30
CA LYS A 62 -34.23 -0.64 27.16
C LYS A 62 -33.65 -1.76 26.30
N PRO A 63 -33.61 -3.01 26.79
CA PRO A 63 -32.90 -4.11 26.15
C PRO A 63 -33.50 -4.58 24.81
N ASN A 64 -34.78 -4.27 24.57
CA ASN A 64 -35.50 -4.65 23.34
C ASN A 64 -35.52 -3.53 22.29
N GLU A 65 -34.84 -2.41 22.52
CA GLU A 65 -34.74 -1.30 21.56
C GLU A 65 -33.34 -1.28 20.95
N ALA A 66 -33.28 -1.36 19.63
CA ALA A 66 -32.04 -1.26 18.86
C ALA A 66 -31.75 0.21 18.49
N SER A 67 -30.50 0.63 18.61
CA SER A 67 -30.02 1.96 18.22
C SER A 67 -28.61 1.89 17.64
N VAL A 68 -28.30 2.80 16.73
CA VAL A 68 -26.92 3.04 16.27
C VAL A 68 -26.18 3.93 17.27
N ILE A 69 -24.84 3.87 17.27
CA ILE A 69 -23.98 4.82 17.97
C ILE A 69 -23.46 5.80 16.92
N ASN A 70 -23.64 7.10 17.15
CA ASN A 70 -23.15 8.13 16.23
C ASN A 70 -21.66 8.40 16.47
N ASP A 71 -20.94 8.87 15.45
CA ASP A 71 -19.48 9.12 15.51
C ASP A 71 -19.07 10.04 16.66
N TYR A 72 -19.86 11.08 16.97
CA TYR A 72 -19.55 12.00 18.07
C TYR A 72 -19.61 11.35 19.47
N GLN A 73 -20.23 10.18 19.58
CA GLN A 73 -20.29 9.38 20.82
C GLN A 73 -19.10 8.42 20.93
N LEU A 74 -18.38 8.22 19.84
CA LEU A 74 -17.19 7.39 19.80
C LEU A 74 -15.96 8.19 20.26
N SER A 75 -14.90 7.46 20.58
CA SER A 75 -13.63 8.08 20.93
C SER A 75 -13.03 8.80 19.73
N SER A 76 -12.49 10.00 19.95
CA SER A 76 -11.68 10.71 18.95
C SER A 76 -10.35 10.01 18.62
N PHE A 77 -10.01 8.92 19.33
CA PHE A 77 -8.82 8.11 19.08
C PHE A 77 -9.09 6.93 18.12
N LEU A 78 -10.29 6.83 17.54
CA LEU A 78 -10.57 5.82 16.52
C LEU A 78 -9.84 6.14 15.21
N PRO A 79 -9.50 5.11 14.40
CA PRO A 79 -8.98 5.33 13.05
C PRO A 79 -9.97 6.11 12.20
N GLU A 80 -9.47 7.08 11.43
CA GLU A 80 -10.26 7.79 10.41
C GLU A 80 -10.37 6.99 9.09
N LYS A 81 -9.42 6.08 8.85
CA LYS A 81 -9.38 5.18 7.70
C LYS A 81 -9.50 3.74 8.16
N PHE A 82 -10.31 2.97 7.44
CA PHE A 82 -10.60 1.57 7.76
C PHE A 82 -9.98 0.58 6.76
N ASN A 83 -9.22 1.08 5.80
CA ASN A 83 -8.42 0.30 4.90
C ASN A 83 -7.04 0.93 4.67
N GLU A 84 -6.07 0.06 4.42
CA GLU A 84 -4.74 0.40 3.95
C GLU A 84 -4.23 -0.72 3.03
N GLU A 85 -3.30 -0.40 2.15
CA GLU A 85 -2.63 -1.39 1.31
C GLU A 85 -1.19 -1.55 1.77
N LEU A 86 -0.78 -2.80 1.96
CA LEU A 86 0.61 -3.15 2.26
C LEU A 86 1.27 -3.74 1.03
N VAL A 87 2.22 -2.98 0.47
CA VAL A 87 3.05 -3.41 -0.66
C VAL A 87 4.33 -4.06 -0.12
N ARG A 88 4.60 -5.29 -0.56
CA ARG A 88 5.83 -6.03 -0.23
C ARG A 88 6.55 -6.42 -1.51
N VAL A 89 7.83 -6.08 -1.60
CA VAL A 89 8.71 -6.49 -2.69
C VAL A 89 9.75 -7.47 -2.14
N TYR A 90 9.87 -8.62 -2.77
CA TYR A 90 10.85 -9.65 -2.42
C TYR A 90 11.85 -9.81 -3.55
N TYR A 91 13.14 -9.80 -3.21
CA TYR A 91 14.21 -10.19 -4.11
C TYR A 91 14.45 -11.70 -4.00
N LYS A 92 14.38 -12.43 -5.12
CA LYS A 92 14.64 -13.86 -5.17
C LYS A 92 16.14 -14.10 -4.98
N ARG A 93 16.48 -14.84 -3.94
CA ARG A 93 17.85 -15.36 -3.76
C ARG A 93 18.14 -16.44 -4.78
N THR A 94 19.38 -16.51 -5.20
CA THR A 94 19.90 -17.53 -6.13
C THR A 94 21.01 -18.29 -5.42
N ASP A 95 21.41 -19.48 -5.88
CA ASP A 95 22.49 -20.26 -5.23
C ASP A 95 23.91 -19.66 -5.47
N GLY A 96 24.00 -18.34 -5.68
CA GLY A 96 25.21 -17.60 -6.01
C GLY A 96 26.03 -17.14 -4.80
N ASP A 97 27.03 -16.30 -5.06
CA ASP A 97 27.90 -15.74 -4.03
C ASP A 97 27.10 -14.87 -3.04
N LYS A 98 27.20 -15.19 -1.74
CA LYS A 98 26.46 -14.50 -0.68
C LYS A 98 26.77 -13.00 -0.59
N GLU A 99 28.00 -12.60 -0.88
CA GLU A 99 28.40 -11.19 -0.85
C GLU A 99 27.80 -10.45 -2.05
N GLU A 100 27.74 -11.09 -3.22
CA GLU A 100 27.06 -10.55 -4.39
C GLU A 100 25.55 -10.43 -4.16
N GLU A 101 24.92 -11.44 -3.57
CA GLU A 101 23.49 -11.39 -3.20
C GLU A 101 23.20 -10.25 -2.22
N LYS A 102 24.07 -10.06 -1.23
CA LYS A 102 23.93 -9.00 -0.24
C LYS A 102 23.99 -7.62 -0.92
N LYS A 103 24.94 -7.41 -1.83
CA LYS A 103 25.01 -6.17 -2.62
C LYS A 103 23.77 -5.95 -3.46
N LYS A 104 23.24 -6.99 -4.12
CA LYS A 104 21.98 -6.91 -4.88
C LYS A 104 20.79 -6.56 -4.00
N ALA A 105 20.70 -7.15 -2.81
CA ALA A 105 19.63 -6.84 -1.85
C ALA A 105 19.71 -5.41 -1.33
N GLU A 106 20.90 -4.93 -0.98
CA GLU A 106 21.13 -3.53 -0.56
C GLU A 106 20.79 -2.55 -1.68
N GLU A 107 21.16 -2.86 -2.92
CA GLU A 107 20.86 -2.01 -4.07
C GLU A 107 19.37 -2.04 -4.44
N ALA A 108 18.72 -3.20 -4.33
CA ALA A 108 17.28 -3.34 -4.48
C ALA A 108 16.49 -2.51 -3.46
N GLU A 109 16.96 -2.43 -2.22
CA GLU A 109 16.34 -1.59 -1.20
C GLU A 109 16.37 -0.10 -1.61
N LYS A 110 17.51 0.39 -2.13
CA LYS A 110 17.63 1.77 -2.62
C LYS A 110 16.70 2.03 -3.80
N CYS A 111 16.70 1.14 -4.79
CA CYS A 111 15.79 1.19 -5.94
C CYS A 111 14.33 1.28 -5.48
N PHE A 112 13.92 0.45 -4.51
CA PHE A 112 12.58 0.49 -3.96
C PHE A 112 12.28 1.80 -3.22
N GLN A 113 13.22 2.34 -2.44
CA GLN A 113 13.04 3.62 -1.76
C GLN A 113 12.84 4.77 -2.76
N GLU A 114 13.59 4.79 -3.86
CA GLU A 114 13.44 5.79 -4.92
C GLU A 114 12.09 5.70 -5.63
N PHE A 115 11.68 4.48 -5.98
CA PHE A 115 10.34 4.21 -6.52
C PHE A 115 9.24 4.73 -5.59
N MET A 116 9.36 4.46 -4.28
CA MET A 116 8.38 4.92 -3.28
C MET A 116 8.36 6.44 -3.14
N LEU A 117 9.50 7.12 -3.25
CA LEU A 117 9.55 8.58 -3.21
C LEU A 117 8.81 9.18 -4.40
N LEU A 118 9.08 8.69 -5.61
CA LEU A 118 8.42 9.17 -6.84
C LEU A 118 6.91 9.00 -6.79
N ASN A 119 6.42 7.84 -6.33
CA ASN A 119 5.00 7.58 -6.19
C ASN A 119 4.34 8.44 -5.10
N LYS A 120 4.98 8.62 -3.93
CA LYS A 120 4.50 9.57 -2.90
C LYS A 120 4.42 11.01 -3.40
N HIS A 121 5.29 11.41 -4.32
CA HIS A 121 5.22 12.73 -4.95
C HIS A 121 4.08 12.82 -5.96
N ALA A 122 3.79 11.75 -6.70
CA ALA A 122 2.65 11.67 -7.61
C ALA A 122 1.31 11.74 -6.86
N ASP A 123 1.16 10.96 -5.79
CA ASP A 123 -0.05 10.94 -4.95
C ASP A 123 -0.34 12.32 -4.36
N ARG A 124 0.68 12.95 -3.75
CA ARG A 124 0.55 14.31 -3.19
C ARG A 124 0.12 15.33 -4.25
N LYS A 125 0.67 15.26 -5.47
CA LYS A 125 0.27 16.17 -6.56
C LYS A 125 -1.17 15.93 -6.99
N LYS A 126 -1.61 14.67 -7.05
CA LYS A 126 -2.99 14.29 -7.38
C LYS A 126 -3.98 14.80 -6.33
N THR A 127 -3.71 14.58 -5.04
CA THR A 127 -4.54 15.10 -3.94
C THR A 127 -4.68 16.63 -3.99
N ILE A 128 -3.59 17.35 -4.29
CA ILE A 128 -3.63 18.82 -4.40
C ILE A 128 -4.49 19.27 -5.60
N MET A 129 -4.45 18.55 -6.73
CA MET A 129 -5.29 18.88 -7.89
C MET A 129 -6.77 18.58 -7.64
N GLU A 130 -7.09 17.46 -7.01
CA GLU A 130 -8.48 17.08 -6.69
C GLU A 130 -9.13 18.09 -5.72
N ASN A 131 -8.40 18.54 -4.70
CA ASN A 131 -8.88 19.56 -3.78
C ASN A 131 -9.11 20.92 -4.47
N LYS A 132 -8.33 21.26 -5.50
CA LYS A 132 -8.50 22.50 -6.29
C LYS A 132 -9.69 22.48 -7.26
N LEU A 133 -10.22 21.29 -7.59
CA LEU A 133 -11.38 21.14 -8.47
C LEU A 133 -12.70 21.17 -7.69
N GLN A 134 -12.63 21.13 -6.35
CA GLN A 134 -13.80 21.19 -5.45
C GLN A 134 -14.04 22.58 -4.84
N GLU A 135 -13.19 23.56 -5.16
CA GLU A 135 -13.34 25.00 -4.85
C GLU A 135 -13.76 25.80 -6.09
#